data_AF-A0A950NB02-F1
#
_entry.id   AF-A0A950NB02-F1
#
_cell.length_a   1.000
_cell.length_b   1.000
_cell.length_c   1.000
_cell.angle_alpha   90.00
_cell.angle_beta   90.00
_cell.angle_gamma   90.00
#
_symmetry.space_group_name_H-M   'P 1'
#
loop_
_entity.id
_entity.type
_entity.pdbx_description
1 polymer ?
#
loop_
_entity_poly.entity_id
_entity_poly.type
_entity_poly.pdbx_seq_one_letter_code
_entity_poly.pdbx_strand_id
1 'polypeptide(L)'
;MSESQARFVRDAVARRLVEVGLELHPDKTRIVYCKDSRRRGDYEGISFTFCGYTFRPRKAYNKRTGEVFTGFLPAASPEKLTAMSRRVGSWRLHRRTTQDLDDLAAEVNLVLRGWFGYFTAFYPTAVIPLCRRIDRHLLRWARWKYKRLARSPKRARAWLQGVQTRHPQLFVHWRYGSAV
;
A
#
# COMPACT_ATOMS: atom_id res chain seq x y z
N MET A 1 1.78 -12.33 26.72
CA MET A 1 3.22 -12.59 26.57
C MET A 1 3.99 -11.42 27.16
N SER A 2 4.78 -11.66 28.20
CA SER A 2 5.70 -10.67 28.78
C SER A 2 6.97 -10.56 27.94
N GLU A 3 7.79 -9.54 28.21
CA GLU A 3 9.12 -9.41 27.61
C GLU A 3 10.03 -10.60 27.97
N SER A 4 9.99 -11.07 29.22
CA SER A 4 10.76 -12.23 29.66
C SER A 4 10.40 -13.49 28.87
N GLN A 5 9.11 -13.73 28.62
CA GLN A 5 8.66 -14.84 27.79
C GLN A 5 9.14 -14.70 26.33
N ALA A 6 9.11 -13.49 25.76
CA ALA A 6 9.60 -13.25 24.40
C ALA A 6 11.11 -13.51 24.28
N ARG A 7 11.90 -13.08 25.27
CA ARG A 7 13.36 -13.35 25.35
C ARG A 7 13.63 -14.85 25.48
N PHE A 8 12.90 -15.55 26.34
CA PHE A 8 13.01 -17.01 26.48
C PHE A 8 12.77 -17.74 25.16
N VAL A 9 11.70 -17.38 24.43
CA VAL A 9 11.41 -17.98 23.11
C VAL A 9 12.50 -17.67 22.09
N ARG A 10 12.99 -16.42 22.04
CA ARG A 10 14.11 -16.03 21.16
C ARG A 10 15.34 -16.89 21.43
N ASP A 11 15.70 -17.10 22.69
CA ASP A 11 16.91 -17.84 23.07
C ASP A 11 16.75 -19.35 22.80
N ALA A 12 15.54 -19.90 22.98
CA ALA A 12 15.23 -21.27 22.59
C ALA A 12 15.34 -21.48 21.07
N VAL A 13 14.84 -20.54 20.27
CA VAL A 13 14.98 -20.56 18.80
C VAL A 13 16.44 -20.43 18.40
N ALA A 14 17.21 -19.57 19.06
CA ALA A 14 18.65 -19.42 18.81
C ALA A 14 19.39 -20.76 18.97
N ARG A 15 19.15 -21.45 20.11
CA ARG A 15 19.74 -22.78 20.36
C ARG A 15 19.36 -23.79 19.29
N ARG A 16 18.07 -23.84 18.91
CA ARG A 16 17.59 -24.77 17.90
C ARG A 16 18.20 -24.52 16.50
N LEU A 17 18.45 -23.27 16.14
CA LEU A 17 19.09 -22.93 14.88
C LEU A 17 20.55 -23.37 14.84
N VAL A 18 21.28 -23.25 15.96
CA VAL A 18 22.68 -23.71 16.05
C VAL A 18 22.77 -25.22 15.81
N GLU A 19 21.83 -26.01 16.33
CA GLU A 19 21.78 -27.47 16.09
C GLU A 19 21.65 -27.84 14.60
N VAL A 20 21.15 -26.93 13.76
CA VAL A 20 21.05 -27.13 12.30
C VAL A 20 22.06 -26.30 11.51
N GLY A 21 23.08 -25.75 12.18
CA GLY A 21 24.16 -24.98 11.55
C GLY A 21 23.78 -23.55 11.13
N LEU A 22 22.75 -22.96 11.76
CA LEU A 22 22.29 -21.59 11.50
C LEU A 22 22.43 -20.71 12.75
N GLU A 23 22.56 -19.40 12.54
CA GLU A 23 22.62 -18.41 13.63
C GLU A 23 21.58 -17.29 13.40
N LEU A 24 21.04 -16.75 14.49
CA LEU A 24 20.18 -15.56 14.43
C LEU A 24 21.04 -14.34 14.10
N HIS A 25 20.68 -13.65 13.02
CA HIS A 25 21.34 -12.39 12.69
C HIS A 25 21.03 -11.33 13.76
N PRO A 26 22.04 -10.65 14.34
CA PRO A 26 21.88 -9.76 15.49
C PRO A 26 20.98 -8.56 15.17
N ASP A 27 21.19 -7.90 14.02
CA ASP A 27 20.42 -6.70 13.68
C ASP A 27 19.01 -6.97 13.14
N LYS A 28 18.79 -8.13 12.52
CA LYS A 28 17.49 -8.49 11.93
C LYS A 28 16.54 -9.06 12.98
N THR A 29 17.08 -9.68 14.02
CA THR A 29 16.32 -10.35 15.07
C THR A 29 16.04 -9.38 16.21
N ARG A 30 14.77 -9.00 16.37
CA ARG A 30 14.35 -8.05 17.40
C ARG A 30 13.00 -8.44 18.00
N ILE A 31 12.84 -8.15 19.27
CA ILE A 31 11.56 -8.22 19.97
C ILE A 31 10.86 -6.88 19.77
N VAL A 32 9.62 -6.90 19.31
CA VAL A 32 8.83 -5.69 19.06
C VAL A 32 7.64 -5.66 20.01
N TYR A 33 7.45 -4.51 20.64
CA TYR A 33 6.30 -4.27 21.49
C TYR A 33 5.08 -3.94 20.63
N CYS A 34 4.11 -4.84 20.64
CA CYS A 34 2.86 -4.68 19.89
C CYS A 34 1.92 -3.69 20.60
N LYS A 35 2.25 -2.40 20.59
CA LYS A 35 1.47 -1.34 21.27
C LYS A 35 0.04 -1.22 20.75
N ASP A 36 -0.93 -1.11 21.65
CA ASP A 36 -2.36 -0.94 21.32
C ASP A 36 -3.11 -0.20 22.46
N SER A 37 -4.45 -0.06 22.37
CA SER A 37 -5.25 0.65 23.37
C SER A 37 -5.15 0.09 24.81
N ARG A 38 -4.85 -1.21 24.97
CA ARG A 38 -4.70 -1.89 26.27
C ARG A 38 -3.25 -1.90 26.73
N ARG A 39 -2.31 -1.91 25.78
CA ARG A 39 -0.86 -2.00 25.99
C ARG A 39 -0.22 -0.63 25.85
N ARG A 40 -0.18 0.15 26.95
CA ARG A 40 0.23 1.57 26.94
C ARG A 40 1.71 1.85 27.21
N GLY A 41 2.51 0.83 27.55
CA GLY A 41 3.95 0.98 27.76
C GLY A 41 4.69 1.63 26.59
N ASP A 42 5.82 2.25 26.91
CA ASP A 42 6.70 2.91 25.95
C ASP A 42 7.94 2.07 25.71
N TYR A 43 8.18 1.79 24.44
CA TYR A 43 9.27 0.96 23.95
C TYR A 43 9.78 1.58 22.64
N GLU A 44 11.07 1.42 22.35
CA GLU A 44 11.67 1.91 21.11
C GLU A 44 11.10 1.18 19.87
N GLY A 45 11.06 -0.16 19.94
CA GLY A 45 10.54 -1.00 18.87
C GLY A 45 9.02 -1.19 18.97
N ILE A 46 8.24 -0.36 18.25
CA ILE A 46 6.78 -0.49 18.14
C ILE A 46 6.29 -0.81 16.72
N SER A 47 7.17 -1.27 15.84
CA SER A 47 6.77 -1.71 14.51
C SER A 47 7.77 -2.70 13.91
N PHE A 48 7.28 -3.53 13.01
CA PHE A 48 8.12 -4.35 12.14
C PHE A 48 7.46 -4.55 10.78
N THR A 49 8.27 -4.90 9.79
CA THR A 49 7.79 -5.26 8.46
C THR A 49 8.01 -6.75 8.22
N PHE A 50 6.96 -7.44 7.78
CA PHE A 50 7.00 -8.84 7.40
C PHE A 50 6.23 -9.05 6.10
N CYS A 51 6.82 -9.74 5.12
CA CYS A 51 6.24 -9.98 3.79
C CYS A 51 5.68 -8.71 3.09
N GLY A 52 6.32 -7.55 3.30
CA GLY A 52 5.87 -6.28 2.71
C GLY A 52 4.71 -5.60 3.44
N TYR A 53 4.32 -6.10 4.61
CA TYR A 53 3.36 -5.47 5.51
C TYR A 53 4.07 -4.89 6.72
N THR A 54 3.83 -3.62 7.03
CA THR A 54 4.29 -3.00 8.28
C THR A 54 3.20 -3.08 9.34
N PHE A 55 3.48 -3.86 10.37
CA PHE A 55 2.70 -3.98 11.59
C PHE A 55 3.09 -2.85 12.54
N ARG A 56 2.12 -2.08 13.00
CA ARG A 56 2.30 -0.97 13.95
C ARG A 56 0.95 -0.57 14.58
N PRO A 57 0.94 0.28 15.62
CA PRO A 57 -0.30 0.84 16.16
C PRO A 57 -1.05 1.62 15.07
N ARG A 58 -2.31 1.26 14.87
CA ARG A 58 -3.21 1.88 13.87
C ARG A 58 -4.61 2.00 14.45
N LYS A 59 -5.30 3.07 14.03
CA LYS A 59 -6.72 3.25 14.28
C LYS A 59 -7.53 2.15 13.60
N ALA A 60 -8.44 1.55 14.33
CA ALA A 60 -9.39 0.56 13.90
C ALA A 60 -10.79 0.93 14.40
N TYR A 61 -11.82 0.38 13.77
CA TYR A 61 -13.21 0.62 14.12
C TYR A 61 -13.90 -0.71 14.35
N ASN A 62 -14.48 -0.88 15.52
CA ASN A 62 -15.29 -2.03 15.84
C ASN A 62 -16.72 -1.79 15.35
N LYS A 63 -17.12 -2.46 14.28
CA LYS A 63 -18.48 -2.32 13.72
C LYS A 63 -19.59 -2.80 14.65
N ARG A 64 -19.30 -3.70 15.59
CA ARG A 64 -20.31 -4.25 16.52
C ARG A 64 -20.56 -3.31 17.70
N THR A 65 -19.50 -2.74 18.28
CA THR A 65 -19.62 -1.84 19.43
C THR A 65 -19.72 -0.36 19.03
N GLY A 66 -19.40 -0.04 17.77
CA GLY A 66 -19.36 1.35 17.29
C GLY A 66 -18.12 2.13 17.73
N GLU A 67 -17.16 1.46 18.37
CA GLU A 67 -16.02 2.12 19.01
C GLU A 67 -14.80 2.21 18.11
N VAL A 68 -14.11 3.34 18.25
CA VAL A 68 -12.78 3.55 17.68
C VAL A 68 -11.73 3.13 18.70
N PHE A 69 -10.79 2.30 18.27
CA PHE A 69 -9.67 1.88 19.11
C PHE A 69 -8.36 1.82 18.32
N THR A 70 -7.25 1.68 19.03
CA THR A 70 -5.94 1.44 18.43
C THR A 70 -5.62 -0.04 18.55
N GLY A 71 -5.39 -0.69 17.41
CA GLY A 71 -4.90 -2.07 17.33
C GLY A 71 -3.49 -2.11 16.74
N PHE A 72 -2.78 -3.22 16.95
CA PHE A 72 -1.50 -3.48 16.31
C PHE A 72 -1.72 -4.24 14.99
N LEU A 73 -1.77 -3.51 13.87
CA LEU A 73 -2.35 -4.02 12.63
C LEU A 73 -1.43 -3.82 11.41
N PRO A 74 -1.44 -4.75 10.44
CA PRO A 74 -0.65 -4.65 9.22
C PRO A 74 -1.26 -3.70 8.18
N ALA A 75 -0.41 -3.01 7.43
CA ALA A 75 -0.78 -2.39 6.15
C ALA A 75 0.41 -2.45 5.20
N ALA A 76 0.19 -2.25 3.90
CA ALA A 76 1.25 -2.20 2.90
C ALA A 76 2.41 -1.30 3.38
N SER A 77 3.64 -1.83 3.32
CA SER A 77 4.79 -1.11 3.85
C SER A 77 5.08 0.16 3.04
N PRO A 78 5.58 1.24 3.67
CA PRO A 78 5.99 2.45 2.95
C PRO A 78 7.00 2.15 1.84
N GLU A 79 7.92 1.21 2.06
CA GLU A 79 8.94 0.81 1.09
C GLU A 79 8.30 0.13 -0.13
N LYS A 80 7.32 -0.76 0.08
CA LYS A 80 6.58 -1.40 -1.02
C LYS A 80 5.75 -0.39 -1.81
N LEU A 81 5.04 0.52 -1.13
CA LEU A 81 4.30 1.60 -1.79
C LEU A 81 5.21 2.52 -2.60
N THR A 82 6.42 2.77 -2.09
CA THR A 82 7.46 3.55 -2.80
C THR A 82 7.96 2.81 -4.05
N ALA A 83 8.25 1.51 -3.93
CA ALA A 83 8.67 0.69 -5.07
C ALA A 83 7.60 0.62 -6.16
N MET A 84 6.33 0.41 -5.80
CA MET A 84 5.20 0.46 -6.72
C MET A 84 5.08 1.83 -7.38
N SER A 85 5.20 2.91 -6.61
CA SER A 85 5.13 4.28 -7.14
C SER A 85 6.24 4.59 -8.14
N ARG A 86 7.45 4.05 -7.93
CA ARG A 86 8.57 4.14 -8.87
C ARG A 86 8.27 3.37 -10.15
N ARG A 87 7.71 2.14 -10.03
CA ARG A 87 7.31 1.33 -11.19
C ARG A 87 6.19 2.00 -12.00
N VAL A 88 5.17 2.58 -11.35
CA VAL A 88 4.14 3.38 -12.02
C VAL A 88 4.77 4.55 -12.79
N GLY A 89 5.75 5.23 -12.19
CA GLY A 89 6.48 6.31 -12.83
C GLY A 89 7.28 5.87 -14.07
N SER A 90 7.86 4.67 -14.03
CA SER A 90 8.69 4.15 -15.13
C SER A 90 7.89 3.72 -16.35
N TRP A 91 6.59 3.46 -16.23
CA TRP A 91 5.71 3.23 -17.38
C TRP A 91 5.64 4.44 -18.32
N ARG A 92 5.92 5.65 -17.80
CA ARG A 92 5.89 6.92 -18.55
C ARG A 92 4.59 7.10 -19.35
N LEU A 93 3.44 6.70 -18.78
CA LEU A 93 2.12 6.70 -19.46
C LEU A 93 1.83 8.00 -20.22
N HIS A 94 2.16 9.14 -19.60
CA HIS A 94 2.01 10.47 -20.22
C HIS A 94 2.65 10.64 -21.61
N ARG A 95 3.69 9.89 -21.96
CA ARG A 95 4.36 9.96 -23.27
C ARG A 95 3.71 9.11 -24.36
N ARG A 96 2.77 8.23 -24.00
CA ARG A 96 2.18 7.24 -24.90
C ARG A 96 0.89 7.77 -25.54
N THR A 97 0.97 8.91 -26.22
CA THR A 97 -0.20 9.61 -26.76
C THR A 97 -0.84 8.92 -27.97
N THR A 98 -0.11 8.00 -28.62
CA THR A 98 -0.59 7.17 -29.74
C THR A 98 -1.62 6.13 -29.29
N GLN A 99 -1.40 5.53 -28.11
CA GLN A 99 -2.31 4.54 -27.50
C GLN A 99 -3.59 5.21 -27.01
N ASP A 100 -4.70 4.49 -26.97
CA ASP A 100 -5.93 4.93 -26.31
C ASP A 100 -5.99 4.55 -24.83
N LEU A 101 -7.13 4.78 -24.18
CA LEU A 101 -7.24 4.53 -22.75
C LEU A 101 -7.41 3.04 -22.44
N ASP A 102 -8.02 2.27 -23.34
CA ASP A 102 -8.22 0.83 -23.21
C ASP A 102 -6.88 0.09 -23.34
N ASP A 103 -6.03 0.52 -24.27
CA ASP A 103 -4.65 0.05 -24.40
C ASP A 103 -3.86 0.24 -23.09
N LEU A 104 -3.89 1.46 -22.56
CA LEU A 104 -3.19 1.79 -21.30
C LEU A 104 -3.75 0.99 -20.13
N ALA A 105 -5.06 0.83 -20.08
CA ALA A 105 -5.73 0.06 -19.05
C ALA A 105 -5.34 -1.42 -19.11
N ALA A 106 -5.34 -2.04 -20.29
CA ALA A 106 -4.97 -3.44 -20.47
C ALA A 106 -3.57 -3.73 -19.92
N GLU A 107 -2.58 -2.91 -20.28
CA GLU A 107 -1.20 -3.09 -19.80
C GLU A 107 -1.06 -2.87 -18.29
N VAL A 108 -1.62 -1.77 -17.78
CA VAL A 108 -1.45 -1.36 -16.38
C VAL A 108 -2.20 -2.30 -15.44
N ASN A 109 -3.41 -2.73 -15.83
CA ASN A 109 -4.27 -3.56 -14.98
C ASN A 109 -3.65 -4.92 -14.66
N LEU A 110 -2.87 -5.52 -15.56
CA LEU A 110 -2.20 -6.79 -15.30
C LEU A 110 -1.33 -6.72 -14.03
N VAL A 111 -0.57 -5.64 -13.88
CA VAL A 111 0.29 -5.42 -12.71
C VAL A 111 -0.54 -5.01 -11.49
N LEU A 112 -1.50 -4.08 -11.68
CA LEU A 112 -2.30 -3.57 -10.57
C LEU A 112 -3.18 -4.63 -9.92
N ARG A 113 -3.70 -5.60 -10.67
CA ARG A 113 -4.48 -6.72 -10.11
C ARG A 113 -3.67 -7.51 -9.09
N GLY A 114 -2.43 -7.87 -9.42
CA GLY A 114 -1.55 -8.60 -8.50
C GLY A 114 -1.23 -7.78 -7.24
N TRP A 115 -0.86 -6.51 -7.42
CA TRP A 115 -0.54 -5.64 -6.28
C TRP A 115 -1.73 -5.43 -5.36
N PHE A 116 -2.90 -5.08 -5.90
CA PHE A 116 -4.05 -4.84 -5.03
C PHE A 116 -4.65 -6.12 -4.49
N GLY A 117 -4.62 -7.23 -5.23
CA GLY A 117 -5.01 -8.54 -4.71
C GLY A 117 -4.21 -8.92 -3.47
N TYR A 118 -2.90 -8.63 -3.48
CA TYR A 118 -2.05 -8.87 -2.31
C TYR A 118 -2.25 -7.80 -1.23
N PHE A 119 -1.98 -6.52 -1.52
CA PHE A 119 -1.80 -5.46 -0.51
C PHE A 119 -3.07 -4.83 0.05
N THR A 120 -4.26 -5.22 -0.45
CA THR A 120 -5.55 -4.69 0.06
C THR A 120 -6.24 -5.61 1.06
N ALA A 121 -5.64 -6.76 1.41
CA ALA A 121 -6.22 -7.73 2.35
C ALA A 121 -6.56 -7.15 3.75
N PHE A 122 -5.79 -6.16 4.23
CA PHE A 122 -5.98 -5.60 5.59
C PHE A 122 -6.45 -4.14 5.58
N TYR A 123 -5.62 -3.23 5.07
CA TYR A 123 -5.91 -1.79 5.02
C TYR A 123 -5.92 -1.32 3.56
N PRO A 124 -7.04 -1.49 2.83
CA PRO A 124 -7.18 -0.96 1.46
C PRO A 124 -6.91 0.54 1.38
N THR A 125 -7.21 1.29 2.44
CA THR A 125 -6.96 2.74 2.49
C THR A 125 -5.48 3.09 2.38
N ALA A 126 -4.57 2.17 2.74
CA ALA A 126 -3.12 2.39 2.62
C ALA A 126 -2.64 2.50 1.17
N VAL A 127 -3.38 1.96 0.19
CA VAL A 127 -3.00 2.04 -1.23
C VAL A 127 -3.58 3.27 -1.95
N ILE A 128 -4.45 4.05 -1.31
CA ILE A 128 -5.05 5.26 -1.89
C ILE A 128 -4.00 6.23 -2.46
N PRO A 129 -2.86 6.51 -1.80
CA PRO A 129 -1.84 7.39 -2.37
C PRO A 129 -1.27 6.88 -3.71
N LEU A 130 -1.14 5.57 -3.88
CA LEU A 130 -0.72 4.94 -5.13
C LEU A 130 -1.79 5.10 -6.22
N CYS A 131 -3.06 4.84 -5.88
CA CYS A 131 -4.19 5.03 -6.79
C CYS A 131 -4.23 6.46 -7.32
N ARG A 132 -4.11 7.45 -6.41
CA ARG A 132 -4.05 8.87 -6.78
C ARG A 132 -2.84 9.21 -7.65
N ARG A 133 -1.72 8.51 -7.49
CA ARG A 133 -0.53 8.70 -8.33
C ARG A 133 -0.76 8.21 -9.75
N ILE A 134 -1.41 7.05 -9.91
CA ILE A 134 -1.78 6.51 -11.21
C ILE A 134 -2.70 7.49 -11.93
N ASP A 135 -3.74 8.00 -11.26
CA ASP A 135 -4.64 9.01 -11.85
C ASP A 135 -3.91 10.28 -12.29
N ARG A 136 -2.92 10.76 -11.52
CA ARG A 136 -2.09 11.90 -11.95
C ARG A 136 -1.36 11.63 -13.26
N HIS A 137 -0.91 10.40 -13.50
CA HIS A 137 -0.29 10.03 -14.78
C HIS A 137 -1.31 9.96 -15.91
N LEU A 138 -2.52 9.44 -15.65
CA LEU A 138 -3.62 9.42 -16.62
C LEU A 138 -4.08 10.84 -16.98
N LEU A 139 -4.22 11.72 -15.99
CA LEU A 139 -4.52 13.14 -16.21
C LEU A 139 -3.45 13.83 -17.07
N ARG A 140 -2.17 13.52 -16.82
CA ARG A 140 -1.07 14.08 -17.62
C ARG A 140 -1.11 13.54 -19.06
N TRP A 141 -1.34 12.24 -19.24
CA TRP A 141 -1.53 11.64 -20.55
C TRP A 141 -2.68 12.30 -21.32
N ALA A 142 -3.85 12.47 -20.69
CA ALA A 142 -5.02 13.08 -21.33
C ALA A 142 -4.76 14.52 -21.76
N ARG A 143 -4.00 15.28 -20.97
CA ARG A 143 -3.58 16.65 -21.32
C ARG A 143 -2.60 16.69 -22.49
N TRP A 144 -1.77 15.67 -22.66
CA TRP A 144 -0.82 15.58 -23.78
C TRP A 144 -1.49 15.05 -25.05
N LYS A 145 -2.46 14.12 -24.92
CA LYS A 145 -3.21 13.56 -26.04
C LYS A 145 -4.25 14.53 -26.62
N TYR A 146 -5.01 15.21 -25.76
CA TYR A 146 -6.14 16.05 -26.20
C TYR A 146 -5.86 17.55 -26.06
N LYS A 147 -5.76 18.25 -27.21
CA LYS A 147 -5.52 19.71 -27.26
C LYS A 147 -6.52 20.51 -26.39
N ARG A 148 -7.80 20.11 -26.37
CA ARG A 148 -8.85 20.77 -25.55
C ARG A 148 -8.62 20.68 -24.03
N LEU A 149 -7.82 19.71 -23.56
CA LEU A 149 -7.51 19.50 -22.15
C LEU A 149 -6.16 20.07 -21.72
N ALA A 150 -5.26 20.35 -22.68
CA ALA A 150 -3.86 20.69 -22.43
C ALA A 150 -3.67 21.82 -21.40
N ARG A 151 -4.44 22.90 -21.53
CA ARG A 151 -4.31 24.13 -20.73
C ARG A 151 -5.13 24.15 -19.43
N SER A 152 -6.04 23.18 -19.20
CA SER A 152 -6.94 23.21 -18.05
C SER A 152 -6.90 21.91 -17.23
N PRO A 153 -6.18 21.92 -16.09
CA PRO A 153 -6.19 20.79 -15.15
C PRO A 153 -7.59 20.46 -14.64
N LYS A 154 -8.45 21.48 -14.45
CA LYS A 154 -9.84 21.30 -14.03
C LYS A 154 -10.65 20.52 -15.07
N ARG A 155 -10.54 20.88 -16.36
CA ARG A 155 -11.21 20.13 -17.44
C ARG A 155 -10.66 18.71 -17.59
N ALA A 156 -9.35 18.51 -17.43
CA ALA A 156 -8.77 17.16 -17.45
C ALA A 156 -9.30 16.29 -16.30
N ARG A 157 -9.43 16.87 -15.10
CA ARG A 157 -10.02 16.19 -13.94
C ARG A 157 -11.48 15.82 -14.20
N ALA A 158 -12.31 16.78 -14.62
CA ALA A 158 -13.70 16.54 -14.97
C ALA A 158 -13.86 15.48 -16.09
N TRP A 159 -12.95 15.49 -17.07
CA TRP A 159 -12.91 14.47 -18.11
C TRP A 159 -12.64 13.07 -17.53
N LEU A 160 -11.63 12.92 -16.66
CA LEU A 160 -11.31 11.63 -16.04
C LEU A 160 -12.45 11.13 -15.14
N GLN A 161 -13.09 12.04 -14.39
CA GLN A 161 -14.31 11.80 -13.62
C GLN A 161 -15.40 11.22 -14.52
N GLY A 162 -15.67 11.88 -15.65
CA GLY A 162 -16.67 11.43 -16.61
C GLY A 162 -16.31 10.11 -17.29
N VAL A 163 -15.03 9.77 -17.44
CA VAL A 163 -14.62 8.42 -17.87
C VAL A 163 -14.90 7.40 -16.78
N GLN A 164 -14.51 7.68 -15.53
CA GLN A 164 -14.73 6.80 -14.39
C GLN A 164 -16.22 6.50 -14.17
N THR A 165 -17.11 7.50 -14.36
CA THR A 165 -18.56 7.28 -14.28
C THR A 165 -19.08 6.37 -15.39
N ARG A 166 -18.57 6.49 -16.62
CA ARG A 166 -19.03 5.69 -17.78
C ARG A 166 -18.46 4.27 -17.78
N HIS A 167 -17.21 4.11 -17.36
CA HIS A 167 -16.49 2.84 -17.38
C HIS A 167 -15.77 2.58 -16.04
N PRO A 168 -16.50 2.40 -14.92
CA PRO A 168 -15.90 2.33 -13.58
C PRO A 168 -14.91 1.17 -13.37
N GLN A 169 -14.95 0.16 -14.24
CA GLN A 169 -14.05 -1.01 -14.19
C GLN A 169 -12.84 -0.91 -15.13
N LEU A 170 -12.69 0.20 -15.87
CA LEU A 170 -11.60 0.34 -16.83
C LEU A 170 -10.23 0.26 -16.15
N PHE A 171 -10.06 0.89 -14.99
CA PHE A 171 -8.85 0.73 -14.19
C PHE A 171 -9.14 0.10 -12.84
N VAL A 172 -8.36 -0.92 -12.48
CA VAL A 172 -8.58 -1.69 -11.25
C VAL A 172 -8.40 -0.83 -9.99
N HIS A 173 -7.52 0.18 -9.98
CA HIS A 173 -7.30 1.02 -8.79
C HIS A 173 -8.51 1.86 -8.40
N TRP A 174 -9.45 2.14 -9.32
CA TRP A 174 -10.62 2.98 -9.05
C TRP A 174 -11.55 2.43 -7.98
N ARG A 175 -11.52 1.11 -7.71
CA ARG A 175 -12.29 0.50 -6.60
C ARG A 175 -11.74 0.85 -5.21
N TYR A 176 -10.48 1.25 -5.11
CA TYR A 176 -9.80 1.50 -3.83
C TYR A 176 -9.62 2.99 -3.54
N GLY A 177 -9.61 3.83 -4.58
CA GLY A 177 -9.58 5.27 -4.44
C GLY A 177 -9.27 5.97 -5.76
N SER A 178 -9.85 7.14 -5.95
CA SER A 178 -9.60 8.02 -7.10
C SER A 178 -9.03 9.36 -6.61
N ALA A 179 -8.18 10.01 -7.42
CA ALA A 179 -7.74 11.40 -7.19
C ALA A 179 -8.75 12.44 -7.69
N VAL A 180 -9.90 11.99 -8.18
CA VAL A 180 -10.88 12.79 -8.87
C VAL A 180 -12.09 12.99 -7.98
#